data_AF-A0A3D3UW29-F1
#
_entry.id   AF-A0A3D3UW29-F1
#
_cell.length_a   1.000
_cell.length_b   1.000
_cell.length_c   1.000
_cell.angle_alpha   90.00
_cell.angle_beta   90.00
_cell.angle_gamma   90.00
#
_symmetry.space_group_name_H-M   'P 1'
#
loop_
_entity.id
_entity.type
_entity.pdbx_description
1 polymer ?
#
loop_
_entity_poly.entity_id
_entity_poly.type
_entity_poly.pdbx_seq_one_letter_code
_entity_poly.pdbx_strand_id
1 'polypeptide(L)'
;MSKISKSTILLLILLAVCIASQPAEAETSIYVFSPDQSLVVKTGGFAGVHETYTVAGLFRLTFDPDAGIASFEIVDANLSDETGAEYGQNLDEIFNMTDLSGSVIDDIAIQFEGKTADGTENDVSLKLSLIDDSAHLTGNTTPPPNSADMFFYDIDAVATKKYAVGTGEPNDPYQIATAGDLMLLGETPDDYDKHFILTADIDLDPNLLGRKVFDRAIIAPDVNDTDFYYEFQGIPFSGVFNGNGHTISHLTIEGISNLGLFGQLQEQGEVSNVGLAAVNVNGIYGIGAILGDNLGGSIADSSSNGSVNGNWFVGGLVGNNSVGSIINCCSTGMVTGKGDIGGLVGHNGYPERSNAVLANCYSTAIASGGYRVGGLAGSNDKGSITTCFSAGAVTGIGDVGGLVGNNSVGSITNSYSTGNVSGDEVVGGLVGWNYNGSIAMSYSIGTVTGKWIVGGLVGYNAESSINISYSSSEVIGHGYIGGLIGCNEDSNITMSYSSGVVTGNEDVGGLVGYNWLSSSDVGSTTFSFWDMESSGQTTSAGGEGKTTSEMQTASTFLEAGWDFMDETNNGTVDIWWILEGQDYPRLWWETHD
;
A
#
# COMPACT_ATOMS: atom_id res chain seq x y z
N MET A 1 -6.02 43.75 -7.65
CA MET A 1 -4.77 43.08 -7.23
C MET A 1 -4.25 43.82 -6.00
N SER A 2 -4.76 43.44 -4.83
CA SER A 2 -4.33 43.99 -3.54
C SER A 2 -3.15 43.15 -3.07
N LYS A 3 -2.01 43.80 -2.79
CA LYS A 3 -0.84 43.19 -2.17
C LYS A 3 -1.25 42.56 -0.83
N ILE A 4 -1.23 41.25 -0.74
CA ILE A 4 -1.18 40.54 0.54
C ILE A 4 0.24 40.79 1.09
N SER A 5 0.35 41.39 2.26
CA SER A 5 1.63 41.74 2.89
C SER A 5 2.33 40.53 3.49
N LYS A 6 3.66 40.61 3.59
CA LYS A 6 4.64 39.62 4.05
C LYS A 6 4.54 39.15 5.52
N SER A 7 3.35 38.85 6.04
CA SER A 7 3.19 38.37 7.43
C SER A 7 1.94 37.49 7.53
N THR A 8 2.05 36.19 7.20
CA THR A 8 0.86 35.34 7.12
C THR A 8 0.99 34.00 7.87
N ILE A 9 2.13 33.63 8.44
CA ILE A 9 2.25 32.29 9.07
C ILE A 9 1.62 32.26 10.47
N LEU A 10 2.02 33.14 11.39
CA LEU A 10 1.33 33.23 12.69
C LEU A 10 -0.11 33.76 12.54
N LEU A 11 -0.35 34.62 11.55
CA LEU A 11 -1.68 35.15 11.26
C LEU A 11 -2.64 34.07 10.70
N LEU A 12 -2.16 33.01 10.03
CA LEU A 12 -2.97 31.86 9.61
C LEU A 12 -3.31 30.95 10.80
N ILE A 13 -2.35 30.76 11.72
CA ILE A 13 -2.57 30.06 12.99
C ILE A 13 -3.60 30.83 13.84
N LEU A 14 -3.50 32.16 13.92
CA LEU A 14 -4.46 33.04 14.59
C LEU A 14 -5.79 33.24 13.81
N LEU A 15 -5.83 33.14 12.48
CA LEU A 15 -7.07 33.25 11.70
C LEU A 15 -7.90 31.96 11.75
N ALA A 16 -7.29 30.78 11.91
CA ALA A 16 -8.00 29.54 12.15
C ALA A 16 -8.89 29.63 13.42
N VAL A 17 -8.46 30.43 14.41
CA VAL A 17 -9.18 30.71 15.67
C VAL A 17 -10.45 31.55 15.47
N CYS A 18 -10.57 32.33 14.40
CA CYS A 18 -11.74 33.19 14.17
C CYS A 18 -12.92 32.49 13.47
N ILE A 19 -12.79 31.23 13.05
CA ILE A 19 -13.86 30.50 12.32
C ILE A 19 -14.34 29.23 13.06
N ALA A 20 -13.58 28.69 14.02
CA ALA A 20 -13.98 27.51 14.78
C ALA A 20 -14.25 27.84 16.25
N SER A 21 -15.44 27.50 16.75
CA SER A 21 -15.88 27.67 18.13
C SER A 21 -15.32 26.62 19.10
N GLN A 22 -14.03 26.30 19.01
CA GLN A 22 -13.31 25.38 19.90
C GLN A 22 -12.02 26.07 20.39
N PRO A 23 -11.55 25.79 21.63
CA PRO A 23 -10.26 26.29 22.10
C PRO A 23 -9.15 25.79 21.17
N ALA A 24 -8.17 26.64 20.88
CA ALA A 24 -7.06 26.27 20.02
C ALA A 24 -6.13 25.33 20.80
N GLU A 25 -5.97 24.10 20.33
CA GLU A 25 -5.00 23.18 20.91
C GLU A 25 -3.57 23.69 20.67
N ALA A 26 -2.67 23.44 21.62
CA ALA A 26 -1.27 23.85 21.49
C ALA A 26 -0.62 23.15 20.28
N GLU A 27 -0.03 23.92 19.37
CA GLU A 27 0.61 23.39 18.17
C GLU A 27 2.07 23.07 18.45
N THR A 28 2.51 21.85 18.13
CA THR A 28 3.91 21.43 18.29
C THR A 28 4.56 21.16 16.94
N SER A 29 5.83 21.54 16.79
CA SER A 29 6.58 21.36 15.55
C SER A 29 8.07 21.14 15.79
N ILE A 30 8.68 20.31 14.95
CA ILE A 30 10.12 20.05 14.95
C ILE A 30 10.80 20.98 13.93
N TYR A 31 11.90 21.59 14.35
CA TYR A 31 12.75 22.44 13.54
C TYR A 31 14.15 21.85 13.45
N VAL A 32 14.76 21.95 12.27
CA VAL A 32 16.12 21.48 11.97
C VAL A 32 17.04 22.69 11.84
N PHE A 33 18.08 22.77 12.67
CA PHE A 33 19.11 23.80 12.53
C PHE A 33 19.88 23.61 11.23
N SER A 34 20.14 24.71 10.53
CA SER A 34 21.02 24.78 9.35
C SER A 34 22.45 25.06 9.82
N PRO A 35 23.38 24.08 9.84
CA PRO A 35 24.70 24.26 10.47
C PRO A 35 25.52 25.39 9.84
N ASP A 36 25.41 25.55 8.52
CA ASP A 36 26.11 26.61 7.76
C ASP A 36 25.60 28.02 8.08
N GLN A 37 24.44 28.13 8.72
CA GLN A 37 23.78 29.39 9.08
C GLN A 37 23.54 29.49 10.58
N SER A 38 24.07 28.56 11.38
CA SER A 38 23.81 28.50 12.81
C SER A 38 25.08 28.48 13.61
N LEU A 39 25.33 29.61 14.29
CA LEU A 39 26.57 29.87 15.00
C LEU A 39 26.32 30.19 16.47
N VAL A 40 27.20 29.68 17.32
CA VAL A 40 27.38 30.12 18.70
C VAL A 40 28.79 30.67 18.85
N VAL A 41 28.92 31.91 19.32
CA VAL A 41 30.20 32.56 19.55
C VAL A 41 30.43 32.67 21.06
N LYS A 42 31.51 32.07 21.54
CA LYS A 42 31.97 32.20 22.92
C LYS A 42 33.03 33.29 23.00
N THR A 43 32.81 34.30 23.82
CA THR A 43 33.77 35.38 24.04
C THR A 43 34.08 35.59 25.53
N GLY A 44 35.32 35.99 25.85
CA GLY A 44 35.66 36.48 27.18
C GLY A 44 36.80 35.74 27.88
N GLY A 45 36.75 35.70 29.21
CA GLY A 45 37.86 35.25 30.06
C GLY A 45 39.06 36.22 30.08
N PHE A 46 39.97 36.04 31.05
CA PHE A 46 41.13 36.93 31.24
C PHE A 46 42.11 36.97 30.05
N ALA A 47 42.09 35.95 29.19
CA ALA A 47 42.94 35.83 28.01
C ALA A 47 42.32 36.38 26.72
N GLY A 48 41.04 36.80 26.74
CA GLY A 48 40.33 37.28 25.54
C GLY A 48 40.05 36.15 24.53
N VAL A 49 39.44 35.06 25.00
CA VAL A 49 39.04 33.93 24.17
C VAL A 49 37.95 34.38 23.19
N HIS A 50 38.03 33.87 21.96
CA HIS A 50 37.02 34.02 20.92
C HIS A 50 36.94 32.71 20.13
N GLU A 51 35.91 31.92 20.39
CA GLU A 51 35.69 30.61 19.78
C GLU A 51 34.32 30.62 19.09
N THR A 52 34.21 29.95 17.95
CA THR A 52 32.96 29.84 17.19
C THR A 52 32.62 28.37 17.01
N TYR A 53 31.35 28.05 17.26
CA TYR A 53 30.78 26.72 17.17
C TYR A 53 29.62 26.76 16.19
N THR A 54 29.39 25.67 15.47
CA THR A 54 28.17 25.50 14.67
C THR A 54 27.12 24.71 15.45
N VAL A 55 25.85 24.99 15.20
CA VAL A 55 24.72 24.23 15.76
C VAL A 55 24.17 23.30 14.69
N ALA A 56 24.09 22.01 14.99
CA ALA A 56 23.43 21.03 14.13
C ALA A 56 22.42 20.22 14.94
N GLY A 57 21.31 19.84 14.31
CA GLY A 57 20.32 18.96 14.91
C GLY A 57 18.93 19.60 15.08
N LEU A 58 18.16 19.12 16.05
CA LEU A 58 16.71 19.32 16.13
C LEU A 58 16.28 20.01 17.43
N PHE A 59 15.26 20.86 17.33
CA PHE A 59 14.50 21.32 18.49
C PHE A 59 13.00 21.22 18.25
N ARG A 60 12.26 21.15 19.34
CA ARG A 60 10.80 21.17 19.40
C ARG A 60 10.35 22.53 19.88
N LEU A 61 9.39 23.11 19.17
CA LEU A 61 8.69 24.32 19.56
C LEU A 61 7.21 23.97 19.75
N THR A 62 6.68 24.25 20.93
CA THR A 62 5.25 24.15 21.21
C THR A 62 4.70 25.55 21.47
N PHE A 63 3.62 25.88 20.78
CA PHE A 63 2.97 27.17 20.86
C PHE A 63 1.53 27.03 21.36
N ASP A 64 1.20 27.71 22.46
CA ASP A 64 -0.16 27.83 22.97
C ASP A 64 -0.67 29.26 22.69
N PRO A 65 -1.46 29.45 21.61
CA PRO A 65 -1.97 30.76 21.25
C PRO A 65 -2.97 31.32 22.27
N ASP A 66 -3.72 30.46 22.96
CA ASP A 66 -4.75 30.88 23.92
C ASP A 66 -4.13 31.38 25.22
N ALA A 67 -3.04 30.74 25.65
CA ALA A 67 -2.25 31.19 26.81
C ALA A 67 -1.19 32.25 26.47
N GLY A 68 -0.87 32.45 25.18
CA GLY A 68 0.15 33.39 24.72
C GLY A 68 1.58 33.00 25.13
N ILE A 69 1.80 31.70 25.35
CA ILE A 69 3.08 31.14 25.81
C ILE A 69 3.64 30.16 24.79
N ALA A 70 4.94 29.93 24.86
CA ALA A 70 5.62 28.91 24.07
C ALA A 70 6.67 28.18 24.90
N SER A 71 6.94 26.94 24.56
CA SER A 71 8.07 26.17 25.09
C SER A 71 9.02 25.75 23.98
N PHE A 72 10.30 25.71 24.32
CA PHE A 72 11.39 25.34 23.43
C PHE A 72 12.14 24.18 24.09
N GLU A 73 12.38 23.09 23.36
CA GLU A 73 13.05 21.89 23.88
C GLU A 73 14.05 21.37 22.85
N ILE A 74 15.29 21.14 23.25
CA ILE A 74 16.26 20.47 22.37
C ILE A 74 15.90 19.00 22.26
N VAL A 75 15.79 18.49 21.03
CA VAL A 75 15.52 17.07 20.78
C VAL A 75 16.83 16.32 20.63
N ASP A 76 17.68 16.81 19.73
CA ASP A 76 19.04 16.31 19.51
C ASP A 76 19.80 17.38 18.75
N ALA A 77 20.25 18.43 19.44
CA ALA A 77 21.05 19.48 18.84
C ALA A 77 22.37 19.65 19.59
N ASN A 78 23.46 19.57 18.84
CA ASN A 78 24.82 19.55 19.36
C ASN A 78 25.64 20.71 18.78
N LEU A 79 26.61 21.16 19.58
CA LEU A 79 27.60 22.14 19.17
C LEU A 79 28.83 21.43 18.63
N SER A 80 29.34 21.88 17.50
CA SER A 80 30.62 21.38 16.95
C SER A 80 31.60 22.52 16.70
N ASP A 81 32.87 22.27 16.97
CA ASP A 81 33.94 23.22 16.72
C ASP A 81 34.37 23.27 15.24
N GLU A 82 35.34 24.13 14.91
CA GLU A 82 35.87 24.27 13.56
C GLU A 82 36.56 23.01 13.00
N THR A 83 36.85 22.02 13.85
CA THR A 83 37.38 20.71 13.44
C THR A 83 36.30 19.66 13.22
N GLY A 84 35.04 19.99 13.52
CA GLY A 84 33.89 19.08 13.47
C GLY A 84 33.79 18.16 14.68
N ALA A 85 34.57 18.40 15.73
CA ALA A 85 34.46 17.64 16.98
C ALA A 85 33.30 18.17 17.82
N GLU A 86 32.48 17.27 18.37
CA GLU A 86 31.43 17.65 19.31
C GLU A 86 32.04 18.34 20.54
N TYR A 87 31.52 19.53 20.84
CA TYR A 87 31.88 20.27 22.03
C TYR A 87 31.11 19.73 23.23
N GLY A 88 31.83 19.39 24.31
CA GLY A 88 31.25 18.73 25.49
C GLY A 88 30.27 19.58 26.33
N GLN A 89 29.83 20.74 25.83
CA GLN A 89 28.70 21.49 26.37
C GLN A 89 27.68 21.71 25.24
N ASN A 90 26.41 21.38 25.47
CA ASN A 90 25.34 21.55 24.48
C ASN A 90 24.53 22.85 24.71
N LEU A 91 23.56 23.13 23.84
CA LEU A 91 22.72 24.34 23.96
C LEU A 91 21.90 24.39 25.25
N ASP A 92 21.42 23.24 25.75
CA ASP A 92 20.68 23.17 27.02
C ASP A 92 21.55 23.67 28.18
N GLU A 93 22.82 23.27 28.24
CA GLU A 93 23.74 23.67 29.31
C GLU A 93 24.09 25.16 29.25
N ILE A 94 24.28 25.71 28.05
CA ILE A 94 24.73 27.10 27.87
C ILE A 94 23.57 28.08 28.06
N PHE A 95 22.40 27.79 27.47
CA PHE A 95 21.27 28.71 27.42
C PHE A 95 20.09 28.31 28.31
N ASN A 96 20.21 27.23 29.10
CA ASN A 96 19.14 26.71 29.96
C ASN A 96 17.82 26.51 29.19
N MET A 97 17.90 25.87 28.02
CA MET A 97 16.76 25.72 27.12
C MET A 97 15.63 24.88 27.70
N THR A 98 15.87 24.07 28.73
CA THR A 98 14.90 23.15 29.33
C THR A 98 13.81 23.82 30.19
N ASP A 99 14.05 25.02 30.71
CA ASP A 99 13.12 25.76 31.59
C ASP A 99 12.78 27.17 31.04
N LEU A 100 12.97 27.40 29.74
CA LEU A 100 12.63 28.69 29.13
C LEU A 100 11.11 28.88 29.09
N SER A 101 10.63 29.94 29.72
CA SER A 101 9.26 30.40 29.50
C SER A 101 9.24 31.36 28.31
N GLY A 102 8.64 30.92 27.20
CA GLY A 102 8.41 31.75 26.03
C GLY A 102 7.16 32.60 26.19
N SER A 103 7.27 33.88 25.86
CA SER A 103 6.14 34.81 25.75
C SER A 103 6.09 35.37 24.33
N VAL A 104 4.91 35.38 23.73
CA VAL A 104 4.72 35.99 22.40
C VAL A 104 4.83 37.52 22.55
N ILE A 105 5.74 38.12 21.80
CA ILE A 105 5.98 39.57 21.86
C ILE A 105 5.41 40.33 20.65
N ASP A 106 5.29 39.69 19.49
CA ASP A 106 4.58 40.21 18.31
C ASP A 106 4.14 39.06 17.38
N ASP A 107 3.57 39.39 16.22
CA ASP A 107 3.03 38.44 15.24
C ASP A 107 4.09 37.50 14.61
N ILE A 108 5.39 37.70 14.86
CA ILE A 108 6.46 36.87 14.29
C ILE A 108 7.54 36.52 15.31
N ALA A 109 7.43 36.90 16.58
CA ALA A 109 8.50 36.70 17.54
C ALA A 109 8.05 36.24 18.92
N ILE A 110 8.86 35.36 19.48
CA ILE A 110 8.73 34.81 20.83
C ILE A 110 9.98 35.19 21.60
N GLN A 111 9.79 35.78 22.78
CA GLN A 111 10.86 36.05 23.72
C GLN A 111 10.88 34.95 24.78
N PHE A 112 11.99 34.24 24.83
CA PHE A 112 12.31 33.28 25.87
C PHE A 112 13.25 33.94 26.89
N GLU A 113 12.91 33.79 28.16
CA GLU A 113 13.74 34.24 29.29
C GLU A 113 14.03 33.05 30.19
N GLY A 114 15.29 32.93 30.61
CA GLY A 114 15.80 31.80 31.40
C GLY A 114 16.79 32.20 32.47
N LYS A 115 17.22 31.22 33.27
CA LYS A 115 18.24 31.38 34.31
C LYS A 115 19.36 30.38 34.06
N THR A 116 20.61 30.82 34.11
CA THR A 116 21.76 29.89 34.10
C THR A 116 21.82 29.07 35.40
N ALA A 117 22.56 27.96 35.39
CA ALA A 117 22.64 27.01 36.51
C ALA A 117 23.14 27.60 37.85
N ASP A 118 23.70 28.81 37.85
CA ASP A 118 24.12 29.57 39.03
C ASP A 118 22.99 30.35 39.72
N GLY A 119 21.77 30.36 39.15
CA GLY A 119 20.54 30.77 39.82
C GLY A 119 20.32 32.28 39.93
N THR A 120 21.09 33.10 39.22
CA THR A 120 20.87 34.54 39.10
C THR A 120 19.70 34.85 38.14
N GLU A 121 18.96 35.93 38.41
CA GLU A 121 17.79 36.31 37.61
C GLU A 121 18.22 37.01 36.30
N ASN A 122 17.64 36.59 35.17
CA ASN A 122 17.71 37.20 33.84
C ASN A 122 19.03 37.05 33.07
N ASP A 123 19.72 35.92 33.22
CA ASP A 123 21.00 35.68 32.54
C ASP A 123 20.89 35.15 31.11
N VAL A 124 19.70 34.72 30.66
CA VAL A 124 19.47 34.27 29.28
C VAL A 124 18.29 35.00 28.67
N SER A 125 18.54 35.65 27.53
CA SER A 125 17.50 36.29 26.70
C SER A 125 17.63 35.80 25.27
N LEU A 126 16.68 34.98 24.85
CA LEU A 126 16.61 34.44 23.49
C LEU A 126 15.35 34.93 22.79
N LYS A 127 15.52 35.42 21.58
CA LYS A 127 14.45 35.81 20.69
C LYS A 127 14.40 34.84 19.51
N LEU A 128 13.27 34.14 19.38
CA LEU A 128 12.95 33.36 18.21
C LEU A 128 12.06 34.20 17.29
N SER A 129 12.48 34.41 16.05
CA SER A 129 11.70 35.11 15.02
C SER A 129 11.33 34.15 13.90
N LEU A 130 10.05 34.00 13.60
CA LEU A 130 9.52 33.16 12.54
C LEU A 130 9.40 33.99 11.25
N ILE A 131 10.21 33.66 10.25
CA ILE A 131 10.27 34.36 8.96
C ILE A 131 10.11 33.32 7.86
N ASP A 132 8.99 33.40 7.12
CA ASP A 132 8.60 32.35 6.17
C ASP A 132 8.65 30.97 6.89
N ASP A 133 9.20 29.92 6.27
CA ASP A 133 9.31 28.58 6.88
C ASP A 133 10.54 28.40 7.79
N SER A 134 11.21 29.51 8.14
CA SER A 134 12.42 29.52 8.97
C SER A 134 12.20 30.16 10.33
N ALA A 135 12.87 29.63 11.34
CA ALA A 135 12.95 30.14 12.69
C ALA A 135 14.38 30.64 12.94
N HIS A 136 14.51 31.95 13.17
CA HIS A 136 15.75 32.61 13.51
C HIS A 136 15.84 32.75 15.03
N LEU A 137 16.72 31.98 15.66
CA LEU A 137 17.02 32.04 17.08
C LEU A 137 18.23 32.94 17.30
N THR A 138 18.01 34.08 17.95
CA THR A 138 19.08 35.03 18.29
C THR A 138 19.06 35.32 19.77
N GLY A 139 20.21 35.57 20.36
CA GLY A 139 20.26 36.00 21.75
C GLY A 139 21.62 35.79 22.38
N ASN A 140 21.68 36.02 23.69
CA ASN A 140 22.92 35.88 24.42
C ASN A 140 22.71 35.48 25.87
N THR A 141 23.82 35.06 26.48
CA THR A 141 23.93 34.93 27.92
C THR A 141 24.64 36.15 28.51
N THR A 142 24.17 36.63 29.66
CA THR A 142 24.91 37.58 30.49
C THR A 142 25.49 36.82 31.68
N PRO A 143 26.80 36.87 31.94
CA PRO A 143 27.38 36.30 33.13
C PRO A 143 26.89 37.08 34.35
N PRO A 144 26.70 36.42 35.51
CA PRO A 144 26.38 37.13 36.73
C PRO A 144 27.52 38.11 37.07
N PRO A 145 27.23 39.20 37.79
CA PRO A 145 28.22 40.23 38.12
C PRO A 145 29.50 39.75 38.86
N ASN A 146 29.63 38.47 39.24
CA ASN A 146 30.69 37.94 40.10
C ASN A 146 31.22 36.52 39.75
N SER A 147 30.95 35.94 38.57
CA SER A 147 31.60 34.65 38.21
C SER A 147 33.07 34.88 37.83
N ALA A 148 33.95 33.95 38.23
CA ALA A 148 35.40 34.04 37.97
C ALA A 148 35.76 33.86 36.49
N ASP A 149 34.82 33.32 35.70
CA ASP A 149 34.95 33.00 34.29
C ASP A 149 33.97 33.88 33.50
N MET A 150 34.38 35.12 33.18
CA MET A 150 33.58 36.09 32.41
C MET A 150 33.41 35.67 30.94
N PHE A 151 32.78 34.54 30.66
CA PHE A 151 32.42 34.12 29.31
C PHE A 151 30.99 34.53 28.97
N PHE A 152 30.80 34.96 27.73
CA PHE A 152 29.51 35.30 27.11
C PHE A 152 29.32 34.38 25.91
N TYR A 153 28.09 33.97 25.68
CA TYR A 153 27.71 33.20 24.51
C TYR A 153 26.67 33.99 23.72
N ASP A 154 26.95 34.24 22.45
CA ASP A 154 26.00 34.81 21.49
C ASP A 154 25.55 33.70 20.54
N ILE A 155 24.24 33.55 20.32
CA ILE A 155 23.67 32.65 19.33
C ILE A 155 23.04 33.46 18.19
N ASP A 156 23.32 33.06 16.96
CA ASP A 156 22.63 33.46 15.74
C ASP A 156 22.42 32.19 14.91
N ALA A 157 21.23 31.60 15.05
CA ALA A 157 20.91 30.30 14.48
C ALA A 157 19.66 30.35 13.63
N VAL A 158 19.72 29.63 12.50
CA VAL A 158 18.61 29.51 11.56
C VAL A 158 18.20 28.06 11.53
N ALA A 159 16.91 27.82 11.74
CA ALA A 159 16.32 26.51 11.58
C ALA A 159 15.13 26.57 10.62
N THR A 160 14.82 25.45 9.98
CA THR A 160 13.62 25.32 9.15
C THR A 160 12.72 24.26 9.72
N LYS A 161 11.41 24.41 9.52
CA LYS A 161 10.46 23.38 9.93
C LYS A 161 10.80 22.06 9.22
N LYS A 162 10.81 20.95 9.96
CA LYS A 162 11.09 19.62 9.38
C LYS A 162 9.96 19.18 8.47
N TYR A 163 8.73 19.23 8.97
CA TYR A 163 7.50 18.98 8.20
C TYR A 163 6.48 20.07 8.53
N ALA A 164 5.28 20.01 7.92
CA ALA A 164 4.28 21.05 8.09
C ALA A 164 3.85 21.27 9.54
N VAL A 165 3.60 20.22 10.35
CA VAL A 165 3.27 20.23 11.79
C VAL A 165 3.58 18.85 12.38
N GLY A 166 3.67 18.71 13.71
CA GLY A 166 3.69 17.44 14.43
C GLY A 166 5.09 17.01 14.88
N THR A 167 5.14 15.93 15.66
CA THR A 167 6.38 15.35 16.21
C THR A 167 6.69 13.95 15.67
N GLY A 168 5.77 13.34 14.92
CA GLY A 168 5.92 11.98 14.38
C GLY A 168 5.54 10.89 15.37
N GLU A 169 5.02 11.26 16.54
CA GLU A 169 4.53 10.34 17.55
C GLU A 169 3.08 9.90 17.25
N PRO A 170 2.59 8.76 17.77
CA PRO A 170 1.28 8.21 17.41
C PRO A 170 0.08 9.15 17.57
N ASN A 171 0.12 10.02 18.59
CA ASN A 171 -0.95 11.00 18.88
C ASN A 171 -0.66 12.39 18.28
N ASP A 172 0.49 12.58 17.64
CA ASP A 172 0.93 13.84 17.05
C ASP A 172 1.78 13.57 15.79
N PRO A 173 1.17 12.95 14.75
CA PRO A 173 1.87 12.54 13.54
C PRO A 173 2.41 13.75 12.77
N TYR A 174 3.49 13.55 12.03
CA TYR A 174 3.97 14.55 11.09
C TYR A 174 2.92 14.78 9.98
N GLN A 175 2.56 16.04 9.77
CA GLN A 175 1.65 16.43 8.71
C GLN A 175 2.41 16.65 7.40
N ILE A 176 1.93 16.02 6.34
CA ILE A 176 2.42 16.16 4.97
C ILE A 176 1.38 16.98 4.20
N ALA A 177 1.69 18.26 3.96
CA ALA A 177 0.78 19.22 3.34
C ALA A 177 1.20 19.60 1.91
N THR A 178 2.45 19.34 1.54
CA THR A 178 3.01 19.73 0.24
C THR A 178 3.80 18.62 -0.42
N ALA A 179 4.03 18.74 -1.73
CA ALA A 179 4.94 17.86 -2.46
C ALA A 179 6.37 17.91 -1.89
N GLY A 180 6.78 19.08 -1.36
CA GLY A 180 8.07 19.24 -0.69
C GLY A 180 8.19 18.36 0.56
N ASP A 181 7.16 18.38 1.42
CA ASP A 181 7.13 17.55 2.64
C ASP A 181 7.22 16.06 2.30
N LEU A 182 6.48 15.60 1.28
CA LEU A 182 6.48 14.21 0.86
C LEU A 182 7.84 13.77 0.31
N MET A 183 8.50 14.61 -0.50
CA MET A 183 9.84 14.32 -1.01
C MET A 183 10.88 14.35 0.11
N LEU A 184 10.75 15.26 1.07
CA LEU A 184 11.65 15.34 2.23
C LEU A 184 11.55 14.10 3.11
N LEU A 185 10.35 13.55 3.33
CA LEU A 185 10.17 12.25 3.97
C LEU A 185 10.98 11.17 3.24
N GLY A 186 10.88 11.13 1.91
CA GLY A 186 11.68 10.23 1.08
C GLY A 186 13.20 10.35 1.28
N GLU A 187 13.67 11.54 1.63
CA GLU A 187 15.09 11.86 1.86
C GLU A 187 15.51 11.75 3.34
N THR A 188 14.61 11.34 4.24
CA THR A 188 14.85 11.25 5.69
C THR A 188 14.56 9.85 6.27
N PRO A 189 15.43 8.85 6.03
CA PRO A 189 15.22 7.47 6.48
C PRO A 189 15.10 7.30 8.00
N ASP A 190 15.68 8.23 8.77
CA ASP A 190 15.60 8.22 10.24
C ASP A 190 14.17 8.44 10.76
N ASP A 191 13.24 8.89 9.93
CA ASP A 191 11.82 9.03 10.30
C ASP A 191 10.94 7.85 9.81
N TYR A 192 11.50 6.81 9.19
CA TYR A 192 10.72 5.71 8.63
C TYR A 192 10.02 4.82 9.67
N ASP A 193 10.26 5.05 10.97
CA ASP A 193 9.54 4.45 12.09
C ASP A 193 8.48 5.38 12.71
N LYS A 194 8.29 6.59 12.16
CA LYS A 194 7.37 7.62 12.67
C LYS A 194 5.98 7.57 12.03
N HIS A 195 5.07 8.36 12.58
CA HIS A 195 3.69 8.48 12.13
C HIS A 195 3.50 9.72 11.26
N PHE A 196 2.80 9.55 10.14
CA PHE A 196 2.55 10.57 9.13
C PHE A 196 1.07 10.62 8.77
N ILE A 197 0.57 11.82 8.50
CA ILE A 197 -0.79 12.04 8.01
C ILE A 197 -0.79 13.07 6.87
N LEU A 198 -1.48 12.77 5.77
CA LEU A 198 -1.73 13.79 4.74
C LEU A 198 -2.78 14.78 5.24
N THR A 199 -2.54 16.07 4.98
CA THR A 199 -3.49 17.15 5.30
C THR A 199 -3.93 17.96 4.08
N ALA A 200 -3.43 17.60 2.91
CA ALA A 200 -3.82 18.17 1.63
C ALA A 200 -3.59 17.15 0.50
N ASP A 201 -4.27 17.37 -0.63
CA ASP A 201 -3.97 16.67 -1.87
C ASP A 201 -2.60 17.11 -2.41
N ILE A 202 -1.80 16.15 -2.88
CA ILE A 202 -0.44 16.38 -3.36
C ILE A 202 -0.38 16.16 -4.88
N ASP A 203 0.09 17.16 -5.63
CA ASP A 203 0.34 17.04 -7.06
C ASP A 203 1.85 16.95 -7.34
N LEU A 204 2.26 15.80 -7.88
CA LEU A 204 3.63 15.46 -8.24
C LEU A 204 3.94 15.63 -9.73
N ASP A 205 3.08 16.32 -10.50
CA ASP A 205 3.33 16.57 -11.93
C ASP A 205 4.74 17.17 -12.14
N PRO A 206 5.63 16.48 -12.89
CA PRO A 206 7.02 16.90 -13.08
C PRO A 206 7.16 18.24 -13.80
N ASN A 207 6.09 18.79 -14.39
CA ASN A 207 6.08 20.13 -14.99
C ASN A 207 5.88 21.26 -13.97
N LEU A 208 5.47 20.94 -12.74
CA LEU A 208 5.30 21.92 -11.67
C LEU A 208 6.64 22.21 -10.98
N LEU A 209 6.81 23.43 -10.48
CA LEU A 209 8.03 23.85 -9.80
C LEU A 209 8.35 22.92 -8.62
N GLY A 210 9.60 22.46 -8.56
CA GLY A 210 10.10 21.59 -7.48
C GLY A 210 9.80 20.10 -7.66
N ARG A 211 9.04 19.68 -8.68
CA ARG A 211 8.73 18.27 -8.94
C ARG A 211 9.73 17.65 -9.91
N LYS A 212 9.81 16.32 -9.90
CA LYS A 212 10.74 15.53 -10.72
C LYS A 212 10.10 14.21 -11.14
N VAL A 213 10.64 13.60 -12.20
CA VAL A 213 10.48 12.16 -12.43
C VAL A 213 11.42 11.46 -11.45
N PHE A 214 10.90 10.51 -10.69
CA PHE A 214 11.69 9.76 -9.71
C PHE A 214 12.37 8.57 -10.40
N ASP A 215 13.59 8.23 -9.98
CA ASP A 215 14.36 7.09 -10.46
C ASP A 215 14.23 5.85 -9.56
N ARG A 216 13.57 6.02 -8.42
CA ARG A 216 13.34 5.03 -7.35
C ARG A 216 12.00 5.34 -6.67
N ALA A 217 11.57 4.48 -5.74
CA ALA A 217 10.42 4.80 -4.89
C ALA A 217 10.64 6.11 -4.11
N ILE A 218 9.56 6.77 -3.67
CA ILE A 218 9.72 8.02 -2.92
C ILE A 218 10.18 7.72 -1.49
N ILE A 219 9.45 6.84 -0.80
CA ILE A 219 9.68 6.48 0.60
C ILE A 219 10.27 5.07 0.67
N ALA A 220 11.23 4.85 1.55
CA ALA A 220 11.96 3.58 1.66
C ALA A 220 12.47 3.07 0.30
N PRO A 221 13.19 3.89 -0.48
CA PRO A 221 13.72 3.46 -1.77
C PRO A 221 14.82 2.42 -1.61
N ASP A 222 14.91 1.54 -2.61
CA ASP A 222 16.11 0.76 -2.81
C ASP A 222 17.28 1.69 -3.18
N VAL A 223 18.45 1.46 -2.58
CA VAL A 223 19.63 2.31 -2.77
C VAL A 223 20.63 1.72 -3.77
N ASN A 224 20.43 0.46 -4.21
CA ASN A 224 21.24 -0.15 -5.26
C ASN A 224 20.49 -0.13 -6.60
N ASP A 225 21.01 0.64 -7.56
CA ASP A 225 20.47 0.76 -8.92
C ASP A 225 21.32 -0.01 -9.97
N THR A 226 22.28 -0.83 -9.53
CA THR A 226 23.29 -1.41 -10.44
C THR A 226 23.25 -2.91 -10.62
N ASP A 227 22.54 -3.67 -9.77
CA ASP A 227 22.64 -5.12 -9.78
C ASP A 227 21.28 -5.83 -9.76
N PHE A 228 21.18 -6.92 -10.52
CA PHE A 228 19.97 -7.77 -10.61
C PHE A 228 19.76 -8.65 -9.37
N TYR A 229 20.51 -8.41 -8.29
CA TYR A 229 20.37 -9.17 -7.05
C TYR A 229 19.14 -8.68 -6.28
N TYR A 230 18.24 -9.63 -6.05
CA TYR A 230 16.88 -9.47 -5.49
C TYR A 230 16.82 -9.06 -4.02
N GLU A 231 17.87 -8.45 -3.46
CA GLU A 231 17.92 -8.07 -2.05
C GLU A 231 17.88 -6.54 -1.93
N PHE A 232 16.81 -6.06 -1.30
CA PHE A 232 16.61 -4.65 -0.99
C PHE A 232 17.73 -4.13 -0.08
N GLN A 233 18.35 -3.00 -0.45
CA GLN A 233 19.48 -2.44 0.30
C GLN A 233 19.14 -1.13 1.04
N GLY A 234 17.90 -0.65 0.91
CA GLY A 234 17.42 0.54 1.61
C GLY A 234 17.07 0.28 3.07
N ILE A 235 16.53 1.31 3.73
CA ILE A 235 15.90 1.18 5.05
C ILE A 235 14.40 0.99 4.81
N PRO A 236 13.81 -0.15 5.22
CA PRO A 236 12.38 -0.39 5.02
C PRO A 236 11.54 0.53 5.91
N PHE A 237 10.32 0.85 5.46
CA PHE A 237 9.38 1.62 6.26
C PHE A 237 8.69 0.73 7.31
N SER A 238 8.71 1.16 8.57
CA SER A 238 8.08 0.50 9.73
C SER A 238 7.16 1.40 10.54
N GLY A 239 6.95 2.64 10.09
CA GLY A 239 6.07 3.61 10.71
C GLY A 239 4.63 3.51 10.20
N VAL A 240 3.87 4.59 10.37
CA VAL A 240 2.47 4.67 9.92
C VAL A 240 2.33 5.83 8.94
N PHE A 241 1.76 5.57 7.77
CA PHE A 241 1.41 6.59 6.78
C PHE A 241 -0.10 6.57 6.51
N ASN A 242 -0.82 7.58 6.99
CA ASN A 242 -2.25 7.71 6.79
C ASN A 242 -2.56 8.80 5.75
N GLY A 243 -3.11 8.39 4.61
CA GLY A 243 -3.53 9.30 3.55
C GLY A 243 -4.75 10.16 3.89
N ASN A 244 -5.48 9.84 4.97
CA ASN A 244 -6.61 10.62 5.50
C ASN A 244 -7.66 11.02 4.43
N GLY A 245 -7.82 10.20 3.39
CA GLY A 245 -8.72 10.45 2.27
C GLY A 245 -8.22 11.46 1.23
N HIS A 246 -7.00 11.97 1.36
CA HIS A 246 -6.35 12.83 0.38
C HIS A 246 -5.75 12.04 -0.78
N THR A 247 -5.61 12.71 -1.92
CA THR A 247 -5.05 12.12 -3.14
C THR A 247 -3.63 12.59 -3.40
N ILE A 248 -2.75 11.67 -3.80
CA ILE A 248 -1.46 11.99 -4.42
C ILE A 248 -1.59 11.72 -5.92
N SER A 249 -1.30 12.72 -6.75
CA SER A 249 -1.53 12.67 -8.20
C SER A 249 -0.26 12.82 -9.03
N HIS A 250 -0.27 12.27 -10.24
CA HIS A 250 0.77 12.39 -11.26
C HIS A 250 2.15 11.85 -10.85
N LEU A 251 2.19 10.92 -9.90
CA LEU A 251 3.40 10.19 -9.53
C LEU A 251 4.01 9.52 -10.77
N THR A 252 5.21 9.95 -11.17
CA THR A 252 5.94 9.41 -12.31
C THR A 252 7.29 8.85 -11.86
N ILE A 253 7.49 7.55 -12.06
CA ILE A 253 8.72 6.83 -11.68
C ILE A 253 9.27 6.07 -12.90
N GLU A 254 10.56 6.23 -13.17
CA GLU A 254 11.32 5.46 -14.17
C GLU A 254 12.56 4.86 -13.49
N GLY A 255 12.46 3.61 -13.03
CA GLY A 255 13.49 2.96 -12.21
C GLY A 255 13.74 1.49 -12.58
N ILE A 256 14.30 0.74 -11.63
CA ILE A 256 14.67 -0.68 -11.83
C ILE A 256 13.80 -1.60 -10.96
N SER A 257 13.93 -1.53 -9.64
CA SER A 257 13.30 -2.48 -8.73
C SER A 257 12.61 -1.78 -7.55
N ASN A 258 11.63 -2.47 -6.96
CA ASN A 258 10.94 -2.04 -5.74
C ASN A 258 10.37 -0.62 -5.90
N LEU A 259 9.56 -0.42 -6.93
CA LEU A 259 9.02 0.89 -7.29
C LEU A 259 7.59 1.07 -6.78
N GLY A 260 7.29 2.29 -6.35
CA GLY A 260 5.99 2.75 -5.87
C GLY A 260 6.13 4.06 -5.10
N LEU A 261 5.06 4.51 -4.45
CA LEU A 261 5.18 5.53 -3.40
C LEU A 261 6.17 5.08 -2.32
N PHE A 262 6.11 3.79 -1.97
CA PHE A 262 7.00 3.09 -1.07
C PHE A 262 7.82 2.02 -1.82
N GLY A 263 9.08 1.85 -1.47
CA GLY A 263 9.92 0.78 -2.01
C GLY A 263 9.71 -0.54 -1.27
N GLN A 264 9.92 -0.55 0.05
CA GLN A 264 9.66 -1.71 0.90
C GLN A 264 8.97 -1.34 2.22
N LEU A 265 7.96 -2.13 2.59
CA LEU A 265 7.41 -2.17 3.95
C LEU A 265 7.93 -3.39 4.69
N GLN A 266 8.24 -3.24 5.97
CA GLN A 266 8.55 -4.35 6.87
C GLN A 266 7.46 -4.53 7.94
N GLU A 267 7.67 -5.47 8.86
CA GLU A 267 6.79 -5.67 10.02
C GLU A 267 6.55 -4.34 10.77
N GLN A 268 5.31 -4.11 11.21
CA GLN A 268 4.78 -2.86 11.79
C GLN A 268 4.59 -1.69 10.81
N GLY A 269 5.10 -1.76 9.58
CA GLY A 269 4.81 -0.74 8.57
C GLY A 269 3.32 -0.73 8.22
N GLU A 270 2.67 0.44 8.33
CA GLU A 270 1.26 0.61 8.00
C GLU A 270 1.05 1.73 6.98
N VAL A 271 0.33 1.44 5.90
CA VAL A 271 -0.10 2.43 4.90
C VAL A 271 -1.61 2.33 4.77
N SER A 272 -2.33 3.41 5.07
CA SER A 272 -3.80 3.41 5.02
C SER A 272 -4.38 4.65 4.36
N ASN A 273 -5.57 4.54 3.77
CA ASN A 273 -6.34 5.67 3.23
C ASN A 273 -5.60 6.47 2.16
N VAL A 274 -4.71 5.85 1.38
CA VAL A 274 -3.93 6.50 0.32
C VAL A 274 -4.62 6.32 -1.02
N GLY A 275 -4.97 7.43 -1.68
CA GLY A 275 -5.45 7.43 -3.07
C GLY A 275 -4.37 7.93 -4.03
N LEU A 276 -3.95 7.10 -4.98
CA LEU A 276 -3.05 7.50 -6.06
C LEU A 276 -3.79 7.69 -7.38
N ALA A 277 -3.66 8.88 -7.99
CA ALA A 277 -4.33 9.22 -9.25
C ALA A 277 -3.33 9.53 -10.37
N ALA A 278 -3.64 9.07 -11.59
CA ALA A 278 -2.82 9.30 -12.78
C ALA A 278 -1.34 8.91 -12.60
N VAL A 279 -1.07 7.75 -12.00
CA VAL A 279 0.30 7.25 -11.83
C VAL A 279 0.90 6.78 -13.15
N ASN A 280 2.22 6.90 -13.29
CA ASN A 280 3.00 6.31 -14.38
C ASN A 280 4.29 5.71 -13.82
N VAL A 281 4.30 4.41 -13.58
CA VAL A 281 5.44 3.69 -12.99
C VAL A 281 6.01 2.72 -14.02
N ASN A 282 7.29 2.89 -14.37
CA ASN A 282 8.02 2.05 -15.30
C ASN A 282 9.25 1.45 -14.62
N GLY A 283 9.36 0.12 -14.61
CA GLY A 283 10.50 -0.57 -14.02
C GLY A 283 10.73 -1.98 -14.54
N ILE A 284 11.39 -2.81 -13.74
CA ILE A 284 11.79 -4.19 -14.08
C ILE A 284 11.18 -5.19 -13.09
N TYR A 285 11.37 -5.03 -11.79
CA TYR A 285 11.03 -6.06 -10.79
C TYR A 285 10.36 -5.47 -9.55
N GLY A 286 9.24 -6.03 -9.09
CA GLY A 286 8.57 -5.56 -7.87
C GLY A 286 8.03 -4.15 -8.06
N ILE A 287 7.05 -4.01 -8.96
CA ILE A 287 6.53 -2.72 -9.39
C ILE A 287 5.07 -2.60 -8.95
N GLY A 288 4.80 -1.62 -8.10
CA GLY A 288 3.46 -1.21 -7.69
C GLY A 288 3.26 0.29 -7.80
N ALA A 289 2.01 0.76 -7.76
CA ALA A 289 1.76 2.19 -7.61
C ALA A 289 2.04 2.66 -6.17
N ILE A 290 1.55 1.91 -5.17
CA ILE A 290 1.78 2.22 -3.76
C ILE A 290 3.07 1.60 -3.27
N LEU A 291 3.32 0.31 -3.57
CA LEU A 291 4.42 -0.42 -2.94
C LEU A 291 5.14 -1.37 -3.90
N GLY A 292 6.46 -1.38 -3.85
CA GLY A 292 7.29 -2.39 -4.50
C GLY A 292 7.20 -3.77 -3.84
N ASP A 293 7.64 -3.88 -2.59
CA ASP A 293 7.70 -5.14 -1.83
C ASP A 293 7.14 -5.01 -0.40
N ASN A 294 6.28 -5.96 -0.01
CA ASN A 294 5.71 -6.05 1.33
C ASN A 294 6.28 -7.25 2.10
N LEU A 295 7.20 -6.97 3.02
CA LEU A 295 7.88 -7.95 3.86
C LEU A 295 7.25 -8.05 5.27
N GLY A 296 5.93 -7.84 5.39
CA GLY A 296 5.19 -8.05 6.64
C GLY A 296 4.42 -6.82 7.15
N GLY A 297 4.37 -5.74 6.37
CA GLY A 297 3.54 -4.58 6.66
C GLY A 297 2.07 -4.76 6.26
N SER A 298 1.26 -3.75 6.55
CA SER A 298 -0.16 -3.68 6.20
C SER A 298 -0.47 -2.52 5.26
N ILE A 299 -1.30 -2.80 4.25
CA ILE A 299 -1.89 -1.77 3.39
C ILE A 299 -3.41 -1.90 3.49
N ALA A 300 -4.08 -0.81 3.85
CA ALA A 300 -5.53 -0.78 4.05
C ALA A 300 -6.21 0.39 3.34
N ASP A 301 -7.46 0.21 2.91
CA ASP A 301 -8.36 1.28 2.45
C ASP A 301 -7.72 2.21 1.40
N SER A 302 -6.90 1.63 0.51
CA SER A 302 -6.04 2.40 -0.41
C SER A 302 -6.34 2.05 -1.86
N SER A 303 -6.10 3.02 -2.75
CA SER A 303 -6.45 2.88 -4.17
C SER A 303 -5.39 3.43 -5.11
N SER A 304 -5.32 2.86 -6.31
CA SER A 304 -4.49 3.38 -7.40
C SER A 304 -5.21 3.46 -8.74
N ASN A 305 -4.86 4.48 -9.52
CA ASN A 305 -5.26 4.66 -10.91
C ASN A 305 -4.07 5.12 -11.76
N GLY A 306 -3.80 4.42 -12.86
CA GLY A 306 -2.79 4.86 -13.83
C GLY A 306 -2.19 3.72 -14.64
N SER A 307 -0.95 3.91 -15.09
CA SER A 307 -0.17 2.95 -15.86
C SER A 307 0.98 2.40 -15.01
N VAL A 308 1.04 1.07 -14.88
CA VAL A 308 2.14 0.37 -14.22
C VAL A 308 2.72 -0.65 -15.20
N ASN A 309 4.02 -0.51 -15.49
CA ASN A 309 4.71 -1.31 -16.50
C ASN A 309 6.03 -1.86 -15.95
N GLY A 310 6.22 -3.18 -16.04
CA GLY A 310 7.39 -3.87 -15.51
C GLY A 310 7.78 -5.11 -16.29
N ASN A 311 8.70 -5.93 -15.77
CA ASN A 311 8.95 -7.27 -16.29
C ASN A 311 8.38 -8.35 -15.36
N TRP A 312 8.65 -8.28 -14.06
CA TRP A 312 8.30 -9.29 -13.07
C TRP A 312 7.67 -8.67 -11.83
N PHE A 313 6.70 -9.37 -11.24
CA PHE A 313 5.98 -8.93 -10.03
C PHE A 313 5.40 -7.53 -10.22
N VAL A 314 4.49 -7.42 -11.18
CA VAL A 314 3.88 -6.15 -11.57
C VAL A 314 2.44 -6.13 -11.09
N GLY A 315 2.14 -5.27 -10.12
CA GLY A 315 0.79 -5.05 -9.61
C GLY A 315 0.33 -3.62 -9.80
N GLY A 316 -0.95 -3.38 -10.07
CA GLY A 316 -1.48 -2.02 -10.14
C GLY A 316 -1.38 -1.27 -8.82
N LEU A 317 -1.33 -1.97 -7.67
CA LEU A 317 -1.17 -1.39 -6.34
C LEU A 317 0.17 -1.81 -5.70
N VAL A 318 0.46 -3.11 -5.67
CA VAL A 318 1.63 -3.68 -4.99
C VAL A 318 2.37 -4.65 -5.91
N GLY A 319 3.69 -4.53 -6.05
CA GLY A 319 4.48 -5.46 -6.85
C GLY A 319 4.49 -6.88 -6.26
N ASN A 320 5.08 -7.01 -5.07
CA ASN A 320 5.22 -8.27 -4.35
C ASN A 320 4.68 -8.16 -2.92
N ASN A 321 3.80 -9.07 -2.52
CA ASN A 321 3.31 -9.21 -1.16
C ASN A 321 3.85 -10.51 -0.54
N SER A 322 5.06 -10.49 0.02
CA SER A 322 5.73 -11.69 0.51
C SER A 322 5.06 -12.28 1.75
N VAL A 323 4.80 -11.45 2.77
CA VAL A 323 4.28 -11.90 4.08
C VAL A 323 3.30 -10.89 4.69
N GLY A 324 2.91 -9.85 3.96
CA GLY A 324 2.07 -8.77 4.48
C GLY A 324 0.57 -8.93 4.21
N SER A 325 -0.20 -7.93 4.65
CA SER A 325 -1.64 -7.86 4.46
C SER A 325 -2.04 -6.69 3.57
N ILE A 326 -2.96 -6.94 2.64
CA ILE A 326 -3.55 -5.93 1.75
C ILE A 326 -5.07 -6.08 1.84
N ILE A 327 -5.74 -5.09 2.43
CA ILE A 327 -7.15 -5.19 2.83
C ILE A 327 -7.94 -3.98 2.32
N ASN A 328 -9.16 -4.18 1.82
CA ASN A 328 -10.04 -3.09 1.33
C ASN A 328 -9.38 -2.20 0.27
N CYS A 329 -8.55 -2.76 -0.58
CA CYS A 329 -7.78 -1.99 -1.56
C CYS A 329 -8.25 -2.22 -2.99
N CYS A 330 -8.04 -1.22 -3.85
CA CYS A 330 -8.38 -1.35 -5.26
C CYS A 330 -7.40 -0.73 -6.24
N SER A 331 -7.46 -1.20 -7.48
CA SER A 331 -6.64 -0.70 -8.58
C SER A 331 -7.43 -0.60 -9.87
N THR A 332 -7.09 0.41 -10.66
CA THR A 332 -7.71 0.71 -11.95
C THR A 332 -6.63 1.20 -12.95
N GLY A 333 -6.93 1.17 -14.24
CA GLY A 333 -5.99 1.60 -15.28
C GLY A 333 -5.38 0.44 -16.05
N MET A 334 -4.07 0.47 -16.30
CA MET A 334 -3.37 -0.51 -17.13
C MET A 334 -2.14 -1.07 -16.42
N VAL A 335 -2.03 -2.40 -16.37
CA VAL A 335 -0.88 -3.11 -15.83
C VAL A 335 -0.29 -4.00 -16.92
N THR A 336 0.99 -3.77 -17.25
CA THR A 336 1.69 -4.53 -18.30
C THR A 336 2.98 -5.14 -17.77
N GLY A 337 3.24 -6.42 -18.11
CA GLY A 337 4.49 -7.08 -17.70
C GLY A 337 4.87 -8.32 -18.52
N LYS A 338 5.86 -9.09 -18.05
CA LYS A 338 6.32 -10.33 -18.71
C LYS A 338 6.00 -11.58 -17.88
N GLY A 339 6.16 -11.54 -16.57
CA GLY A 339 5.79 -12.61 -15.65
C GLY A 339 5.17 -12.08 -14.36
N ASP A 340 4.21 -12.82 -13.81
CA ASP A 340 3.53 -12.49 -12.54
C ASP A 340 2.93 -11.09 -12.55
N ILE A 341 1.85 -10.93 -13.33
CA ILE A 341 1.14 -9.68 -13.54
C ILE A 341 -0.24 -9.77 -12.91
N GLY A 342 -0.52 -8.90 -11.94
CA GLY A 342 -1.84 -8.77 -11.35
C GLY A 342 -2.40 -7.37 -11.55
N GLY A 343 -3.70 -7.25 -11.81
CA GLY A 343 -4.33 -5.94 -11.83
C GLY A 343 -4.14 -5.19 -10.50
N LEU A 344 -4.11 -5.90 -9.36
CA LEU A 344 -3.83 -5.34 -8.03
C LEU A 344 -2.43 -5.69 -7.51
N VAL A 345 -2.07 -6.97 -7.50
CA VAL A 345 -0.83 -7.49 -6.89
C VAL A 345 -0.06 -8.39 -7.85
N GLY A 346 1.22 -8.13 -8.11
CA GLY A 346 2.00 -9.00 -9.01
C GLY A 346 2.14 -10.43 -8.46
N HIS A 347 2.64 -10.54 -7.23
CA HIS A 347 2.88 -11.82 -6.55
C HIS A 347 2.40 -11.76 -5.10
N ASN A 348 1.64 -12.77 -4.65
CA ASN A 348 1.12 -12.86 -3.29
C ASN A 348 1.60 -14.14 -2.60
N GLY A 349 2.36 -13.99 -1.51
CA GLY A 349 2.93 -15.07 -0.72
C GLY A 349 4.42 -15.28 -0.95
N TYR A 350 4.99 -16.19 -0.17
CA TYR A 350 6.37 -16.63 -0.32
C TYR A 350 6.49 -18.11 0.07
N PRO A 351 7.18 -18.96 -0.73
CA PRO A 351 7.18 -20.40 -0.52
C PRO A 351 7.72 -20.85 0.85
N GLU A 352 8.59 -20.08 1.49
CA GLU A 352 9.22 -20.45 2.77
C GLU A 352 8.48 -19.93 4.01
N ARG A 353 7.67 -18.87 3.85
CA ARG A 353 6.92 -18.21 4.92
C ARG A 353 5.66 -17.62 4.29
N SER A 354 4.48 -18.14 4.59
CA SER A 354 3.25 -17.55 4.04
C SER A 354 2.23 -17.24 5.12
N ASN A 355 2.06 -15.94 5.34
CA ASN A 355 0.92 -15.29 5.96
C ASN A 355 0.40 -14.16 5.05
N ALA A 356 0.66 -14.22 3.74
CA ALA A 356 0.24 -13.17 2.82
C ALA A 356 -1.28 -13.19 2.63
N VAL A 357 -1.92 -12.04 2.82
CA VAL A 357 -3.38 -11.89 2.80
C VAL A 357 -3.80 -10.82 1.80
N LEU A 358 -4.69 -11.18 0.88
CA LEU A 358 -5.54 -10.26 0.13
C LEU A 358 -6.98 -10.45 0.59
N ALA A 359 -7.59 -9.41 1.16
CA ALA A 359 -8.97 -9.48 1.66
C ALA A 359 -9.80 -8.26 1.27
N ASN A 360 -11.03 -8.48 0.78
CA ASN A 360 -11.95 -7.40 0.38
C ASN A 360 -11.36 -6.47 -0.69
N CYS A 361 -10.58 -7.02 -1.61
CA CYS A 361 -9.82 -6.26 -2.59
C CYS A 361 -10.37 -6.47 -3.99
N TYR A 362 -10.24 -5.46 -4.86
CA TYR A 362 -10.66 -5.60 -6.24
C TYR A 362 -9.80 -4.89 -7.27
N SER A 363 -9.86 -5.35 -8.51
CA SER A 363 -9.24 -4.64 -9.63
C SER A 363 -10.17 -4.54 -10.84
N THR A 364 -10.21 -3.35 -11.42
CA THR A 364 -10.82 -3.12 -12.75
C THR A 364 -9.75 -2.80 -13.80
N ALA A 365 -8.47 -2.92 -13.45
CA ALA A 365 -7.37 -2.65 -14.35
C ALA A 365 -7.29 -3.68 -15.48
N ILE A 366 -6.95 -3.22 -16.68
CA ILE A 366 -6.60 -4.12 -17.79
C ILE A 366 -5.22 -4.70 -17.49
N ALA A 367 -5.12 -6.02 -17.38
CA ALA A 367 -3.88 -6.73 -17.11
C ALA A 367 -3.40 -7.44 -18.40
N SER A 368 -2.18 -7.13 -18.84
CA SER A 368 -1.59 -7.74 -20.03
C SER A 368 -0.17 -8.22 -19.77
N GLY A 369 0.16 -9.45 -20.17
CA GLY A 369 1.55 -9.91 -20.05
C GLY A 369 1.89 -11.22 -20.73
N GLY A 370 3.00 -11.84 -20.33
CA GLY A 370 3.48 -13.09 -20.91
C GLY A 370 2.98 -14.32 -20.16
N TYR A 371 3.49 -14.51 -18.94
CA TYR A 371 3.26 -15.69 -18.12
C TYR A 371 2.65 -15.30 -16.76
N ARG A 372 1.71 -16.09 -16.23
CA ARG A 372 1.04 -15.86 -14.93
C ARG A 372 0.40 -14.47 -14.85
N VAL A 373 -0.67 -14.32 -15.61
CA VAL A 373 -1.43 -13.06 -15.70
C VAL A 373 -2.78 -13.26 -15.02
N GLY A 374 -3.07 -12.44 -14.01
CA GLY A 374 -4.37 -12.41 -13.34
C GLY A 374 -4.97 -11.02 -13.28
N GLY A 375 -6.29 -10.93 -13.28
CA GLY A 375 -6.98 -9.64 -13.11
C GLY A 375 -6.82 -9.06 -11.70
N LEU A 376 -6.67 -9.89 -10.66
CA LEU A 376 -6.32 -9.44 -9.30
C LEU A 376 -4.85 -9.70 -9.00
N ALA A 377 -4.40 -10.95 -9.13
CA ALA A 377 -3.05 -11.37 -8.77
C ALA A 377 -2.36 -12.18 -9.88
N GLY A 378 -1.09 -11.92 -10.16
CA GLY A 378 -0.33 -12.77 -11.10
C GLY A 378 -0.14 -14.17 -10.55
N SER A 379 0.37 -14.26 -9.33
CA SER A 379 0.56 -15.50 -8.59
C SER A 379 0.09 -15.43 -7.14
N ASN A 380 -0.36 -16.57 -6.62
CA ASN A 380 -0.71 -16.78 -5.22
C ASN A 380 0.00 -18.03 -4.68
N ASP A 381 1.12 -17.83 -4.01
CA ASP A 381 2.05 -18.87 -3.57
C ASP A 381 1.94 -19.05 -2.04
N LYS A 382 1.16 -20.05 -1.62
CA LYS A 382 0.73 -20.27 -0.23
C LYS A 382 -0.07 -19.11 0.40
N GLY A 383 -0.33 -18.03 -0.34
CA GLY A 383 -1.10 -16.88 0.13
C GLY A 383 -2.60 -17.17 0.21
N SER A 384 -3.32 -16.25 0.86
CA SER A 384 -4.79 -16.30 0.97
C SER A 384 -5.43 -15.14 0.23
N ILE A 385 -6.48 -15.44 -0.54
CA ILE A 385 -7.30 -14.47 -1.27
C ILE A 385 -8.75 -14.71 -0.87
N THR A 386 -9.38 -13.74 -0.21
CA THR A 386 -10.73 -13.89 0.35
C THR A 386 -11.60 -12.67 0.05
N THR A 387 -12.81 -12.87 -0.45
CA THR A 387 -13.75 -11.78 -0.74
C THR A 387 -13.17 -10.78 -1.74
N CYS A 388 -12.55 -11.28 -2.82
CA CYS A 388 -11.88 -10.44 -3.80
C CYS A 388 -12.46 -10.63 -5.20
N PHE A 389 -12.37 -9.59 -6.04
CA PHE A 389 -12.84 -9.72 -7.41
C PHE A 389 -12.03 -8.96 -8.47
N SER A 390 -12.24 -9.35 -9.71
CA SER A 390 -11.65 -8.70 -10.88
C SER A 390 -12.70 -8.49 -11.97
N ALA A 391 -12.63 -7.35 -12.65
CA ALA A 391 -13.53 -7.01 -13.76
C ALA A 391 -12.82 -6.46 -15.01
N GLY A 392 -11.52 -6.16 -14.90
CA GLY A 392 -10.73 -5.73 -16.05
C GLY A 392 -10.44 -6.89 -17.01
N ALA A 393 -10.22 -6.57 -18.29
CA ALA A 393 -9.82 -7.58 -19.27
C ALA A 393 -8.41 -8.11 -18.97
N VAL A 394 -8.23 -9.42 -19.12
CA VAL A 394 -6.96 -10.11 -18.86
C VAL A 394 -6.46 -10.74 -20.16
N THR A 395 -5.22 -10.42 -20.55
CA THR A 395 -4.58 -10.98 -21.75
C THR A 395 -3.20 -11.52 -21.42
N GLY A 396 -2.92 -12.77 -21.78
CA GLY A 396 -1.61 -13.38 -21.58
C GLY A 396 -1.23 -14.42 -22.63
N ILE A 397 -0.14 -15.15 -22.40
CA ILE A 397 0.29 -16.26 -23.26
C ILE A 397 0.18 -17.58 -22.50
N GLY A 398 0.82 -17.68 -21.32
CA GLY A 398 0.88 -18.92 -20.53
C GLY A 398 -0.30 -19.11 -19.58
N ASP A 399 -0.04 -19.17 -18.27
CA ASP A 399 -1.09 -19.27 -17.23
C ASP A 399 -1.86 -17.94 -17.13
N VAL A 400 -3.11 -17.92 -17.57
CA VAL A 400 -3.97 -16.73 -17.57
C VAL A 400 -5.26 -17.02 -16.81
N GLY A 401 -5.51 -16.27 -15.76
CA GLY A 401 -6.75 -16.36 -14.98
C GLY A 401 -7.49 -15.03 -14.92
N GLY A 402 -8.81 -15.06 -14.89
CA GLY A 402 -9.57 -13.82 -14.70
C GLY A 402 -9.25 -13.16 -13.35
N LEU A 403 -9.09 -13.93 -12.28
CA LEU A 403 -8.69 -13.44 -10.96
C LEU A 403 -7.18 -13.68 -10.70
N VAL A 404 -6.71 -14.93 -10.86
CA VAL A 404 -5.34 -15.33 -10.50
C VAL A 404 -4.68 -16.10 -11.64
N GLY A 405 -3.49 -15.70 -12.07
CA GLY A 405 -2.75 -16.45 -13.10
C GLY A 405 -2.37 -17.86 -12.62
N ASN A 406 -1.59 -17.93 -11.54
CA ASN A 406 -1.16 -19.19 -10.92
C ASN A 406 -1.49 -19.20 -9.41
N ASN A 407 -2.15 -20.26 -8.93
CA ASN A 407 -2.39 -20.50 -7.52
C ASN A 407 -1.62 -21.75 -7.09
N SER A 408 -0.51 -21.57 -6.36
CA SER A 408 0.37 -22.65 -5.92
C SER A 408 0.32 -22.79 -4.41
N VAL A 409 -0.29 -23.86 -3.90
CA VAL A 409 -0.47 -24.11 -2.45
C VAL A 409 -1.29 -23.02 -1.74
N GLY A 410 -1.83 -22.04 -2.47
CA GLY A 410 -2.63 -20.94 -1.96
C GLY A 410 -4.12 -21.26 -1.87
N SER A 411 -4.85 -20.42 -1.14
CA SER A 411 -6.31 -20.52 -0.98
C SER A 411 -7.03 -19.32 -1.60
N ILE A 412 -8.12 -19.61 -2.30
CA ILE A 412 -9.03 -18.61 -2.89
C ILE A 412 -10.44 -18.93 -2.42
N THR A 413 -11.09 -17.97 -1.74
CA THR A 413 -12.43 -18.15 -1.16
C THR A 413 -13.31 -16.92 -1.40
N ASN A 414 -14.62 -17.12 -1.61
CA ASN A 414 -15.59 -16.03 -1.79
C ASN A 414 -15.17 -15.02 -2.86
N SER A 415 -14.59 -15.48 -3.96
CA SER A 415 -13.93 -14.59 -4.92
C SER A 415 -14.41 -14.85 -6.34
N TYR A 416 -14.37 -13.83 -7.18
CA TYR A 416 -14.95 -13.95 -8.52
C TYR A 416 -14.26 -13.11 -9.60
N SER A 417 -14.48 -13.51 -10.86
CA SER A 417 -14.05 -12.71 -12.01
C SER A 417 -15.17 -12.53 -13.02
N THR A 418 -15.30 -11.30 -13.52
CA THR A 418 -16.24 -10.90 -14.58
C THR A 418 -15.53 -10.41 -15.85
N GLY A 419 -14.22 -10.23 -15.79
CA GLY A 419 -13.42 -9.76 -16.93
C GLY A 419 -13.30 -10.81 -18.02
N ASN A 420 -13.22 -10.38 -19.27
CA ASN A 420 -12.89 -11.28 -20.38
C ASN A 420 -11.43 -11.72 -20.29
N VAL A 421 -11.18 -13.02 -20.48
CA VAL A 421 -9.87 -13.63 -20.34
C VAL A 421 -9.44 -14.20 -21.69
N SER A 422 -8.26 -13.80 -22.17
CA SER A 422 -7.66 -14.33 -23.40
C SER A 422 -6.24 -14.80 -23.14
N GLY A 423 -5.93 -16.03 -23.54
CA GLY A 423 -4.57 -16.59 -23.47
C GLY A 423 -4.28 -17.55 -24.62
N ASP A 424 -3.10 -18.19 -24.59
CA ASP A 424 -2.72 -19.20 -25.58
C ASP A 424 -2.69 -20.60 -24.96
N GLU A 425 -1.99 -20.79 -23.83
CA GLU A 425 -1.67 -22.12 -23.28
C GLU A 425 -2.66 -22.61 -22.22
N VAL A 426 -2.73 -21.97 -21.05
CA VAL A 426 -3.57 -22.40 -19.92
C VAL A 426 -4.43 -21.24 -19.47
N VAL A 427 -5.73 -21.32 -19.74
CA VAL A 427 -6.64 -20.19 -19.55
C VAL A 427 -7.83 -20.61 -18.69
N GLY A 428 -8.06 -19.88 -17.59
CA GLY A 428 -9.22 -20.06 -16.72
C GLY A 428 -10.00 -18.77 -16.49
N GLY A 429 -11.31 -18.84 -16.38
CA GLY A 429 -12.10 -17.64 -16.08
C GLY A 429 -11.88 -17.10 -14.67
N LEU A 430 -11.47 -17.93 -13.70
CA LEU A 430 -11.03 -17.49 -12.38
C LEU A 430 -9.52 -17.70 -12.20
N VAL A 431 -9.03 -18.92 -12.42
CA VAL A 431 -7.62 -19.28 -12.19
C VAL A 431 -7.02 -19.95 -13.42
N GLY A 432 -5.86 -19.51 -13.90
CA GLY A 432 -5.15 -20.19 -14.98
C GLY A 432 -4.73 -21.59 -14.57
N TRP A 433 -3.76 -21.68 -13.66
CA TRP A 433 -3.26 -22.94 -13.10
C TRP A 433 -3.39 -22.97 -11.58
N ASN A 434 -4.11 -23.97 -11.06
CA ASN A 434 -4.21 -24.30 -9.65
C ASN A 434 -3.38 -25.56 -9.34
N TYR A 435 -2.35 -25.43 -8.50
CA TYR A 435 -1.44 -26.52 -8.13
C TYR A 435 -1.35 -26.66 -6.62
N ASN A 436 -1.72 -27.82 -6.09
CA ASN A 436 -1.82 -28.11 -4.65
C ASN A 436 -2.61 -27.03 -3.85
N GLY A 437 -3.48 -26.29 -4.53
CA GLY A 437 -4.23 -25.15 -3.99
C GLY A 437 -5.68 -25.50 -3.72
N SER A 438 -6.39 -24.58 -3.07
CA SER A 438 -7.83 -24.69 -2.82
C SER A 438 -8.60 -23.50 -3.38
N ILE A 439 -9.73 -23.81 -4.03
CA ILE A 439 -10.70 -22.83 -4.51
C ILE A 439 -12.06 -23.21 -3.94
N ALA A 440 -12.68 -22.29 -3.21
CA ALA A 440 -13.97 -22.52 -2.57
C ALA A 440 -14.91 -21.33 -2.77
N MET A 441 -16.22 -21.57 -2.88
CA MET A 441 -17.24 -20.52 -2.87
C MET A 441 -16.92 -19.40 -3.87
N SER A 442 -16.52 -19.76 -5.09
CA SER A 442 -15.96 -18.82 -6.06
C SER A 442 -16.54 -19.04 -7.45
N TYR A 443 -16.55 -17.99 -8.28
CA TYR A 443 -17.17 -18.09 -9.60
C TYR A 443 -16.55 -17.22 -10.70
N SER A 444 -16.92 -17.53 -11.94
CA SER A 444 -16.51 -16.75 -13.12
C SER A 444 -17.64 -16.65 -14.14
N ILE A 445 -17.67 -15.53 -14.87
CA ILE A 445 -18.74 -15.19 -15.84
C ILE A 445 -18.19 -14.69 -17.19
N GLY A 446 -17.02 -14.03 -17.19
CA GLY A 446 -16.46 -13.43 -18.41
C GLY A 446 -16.14 -14.45 -19.50
N THR A 447 -16.10 -14.03 -20.77
CA THR A 447 -15.71 -14.93 -21.86
C THR A 447 -14.26 -15.37 -21.69
N VAL A 448 -14.00 -16.68 -21.82
CA VAL A 448 -12.67 -17.29 -21.69
C VAL A 448 -12.25 -17.86 -23.04
N THR A 449 -11.18 -17.29 -23.62
CA THR A 449 -10.64 -17.70 -24.92
C THR A 449 -9.20 -18.19 -24.77
N GLY A 450 -8.91 -19.40 -25.24
CA GLY A 450 -7.57 -19.97 -25.26
C GLY A 450 -7.32 -20.86 -26.48
N LYS A 451 -6.13 -21.47 -26.61
CA LYS A 451 -5.86 -22.47 -27.66
C LYS A 451 -5.83 -23.87 -27.08
N TRP A 452 -5.02 -24.12 -26.06
CA TRP A 452 -4.84 -25.45 -25.50
C TRP A 452 -5.81 -25.65 -24.34
N ILE A 453 -5.35 -25.59 -23.09
CA ILE A 453 -6.15 -25.95 -21.91
C ILE A 453 -7.02 -24.76 -21.53
N VAL A 454 -8.35 -24.89 -21.66
CA VAL A 454 -9.29 -23.80 -21.36
C VAL A 454 -10.41 -24.29 -20.46
N GLY A 455 -10.57 -23.66 -19.30
CA GLY A 455 -11.66 -23.94 -18.37
C GLY A 455 -12.46 -22.69 -18.05
N GLY A 456 -13.76 -22.84 -17.90
CA GLY A 456 -14.61 -21.71 -17.52
C GLY A 456 -14.24 -21.12 -16.16
N LEU A 457 -13.91 -21.94 -15.16
CA LEU A 457 -13.40 -21.51 -13.84
C LEU A 457 -11.87 -21.67 -13.75
N VAL A 458 -11.35 -22.87 -14.04
CA VAL A 458 -9.91 -23.18 -13.90
C VAL A 458 -9.37 -23.80 -15.17
N GLY A 459 -8.28 -23.27 -15.72
CA GLY A 459 -7.62 -23.89 -16.87
C GLY A 459 -7.10 -25.29 -16.52
N TYR A 460 -6.10 -25.34 -15.64
CA TYR A 460 -5.48 -26.58 -15.18
C TYR A 460 -5.56 -26.69 -13.65
N ASN A 461 -6.16 -27.77 -13.15
CA ASN A 461 -6.28 -28.10 -11.74
C ASN A 461 -5.45 -29.36 -11.43
N ALA A 462 -4.36 -29.25 -10.66
CA ALA A 462 -3.43 -30.34 -10.38
C ALA A 462 -3.18 -30.53 -8.88
N GLU A 463 -3.30 -31.76 -8.38
CA GLU A 463 -3.15 -32.12 -6.95
C GLU A 463 -3.96 -31.21 -5.99
N SER A 464 -5.09 -30.69 -6.46
CA SER A 464 -5.81 -29.55 -5.88
C SER A 464 -7.25 -29.88 -5.48
N SER A 465 -7.93 -28.91 -4.88
CA SER A 465 -9.35 -29.00 -4.54
C SER A 465 -10.17 -27.80 -5.04
N ILE A 466 -11.33 -28.10 -5.63
CA ILE A 466 -12.35 -27.13 -6.01
C ILE A 466 -13.67 -27.57 -5.37
N ASN A 467 -14.28 -26.66 -4.63
CA ASN A 467 -15.50 -26.94 -3.88
C ASN A 467 -16.48 -25.77 -3.96
N ILE A 468 -17.79 -26.04 -4.07
CA ILE A 468 -18.83 -25.02 -3.97
C ILE A 468 -18.56 -23.85 -4.95
N SER A 469 -18.29 -24.15 -6.23
CA SER A 469 -17.83 -23.14 -7.18
C SER A 469 -18.50 -23.32 -8.54
N TYR A 470 -18.62 -22.24 -9.31
CA TYR A 470 -19.29 -22.35 -10.60
C TYR A 470 -18.75 -21.44 -11.70
N SER A 471 -19.06 -21.80 -12.94
CA SER A 471 -18.75 -20.99 -14.11
C SER A 471 -19.98 -20.83 -14.99
N SER A 472 -20.34 -19.58 -15.25
CA SER A 472 -21.30 -19.20 -16.29
C SER A 472 -20.61 -18.66 -17.55
N SER A 473 -19.29 -18.81 -17.63
CA SER A 473 -18.44 -18.27 -18.68
C SER A 473 -18.69 -18.94 -20.04
N GLU A 474 -18.71 -18.16 -21.11
CA GLU A 474 -18.55 -18.70 -22.47
C GLU A 474 -17.08 -19.14 -22.66
N VAL A 475 -16.86 -20.41 -22.99
CA VAL A 475 -15.53 -21.02 -23.10
C VAL A 475 -15.24 -21.36 -24.56
N ILE A 476 -14.15 -20.82 -25.10
CA ILE A 476 -13.74 -21.01 -26.49
C ILE A 476 -12.27 -21.47 -26.52
N GLY A 477 -12.00 -22.62 -27.13
CA GLY A 477 -10.62 -23.05 -27.40
C GLY A 477 -10.49 -24.17 -28.41
N HIS A 478 -9.36 -24.88 -28.42
CA HIS A 478 -9.10 -25.99 -29.35
C HIS A 478 -9.09 -27.36 -28.64
N GLY A 479 -8.25 -27.59 -27.63
CA GLY A 479 -8.04 -28.94 -27.06
C GLY A 479 -7.93 -29.01 -25.53
N TYR A 480 -8.75 -29.83 -24.87
CA TYR A 480 -8.96 -29.87 -23.40
C TYR A 480 -9.79 -28.69 -22.89
N ILE A 481 -11.05 -28.66 -23.32
CA ILE A 481 -11.97 -27.54 -23.08
C ILE A 481 -13.08 -28.00 -22.14
N GLY A 482 -13.24 -27.34 -20.99
CA GLY A 482 -14.29 -27.65 -20.03
C GLY A 482 -15.08 -26.43 -19.57
N GLY A 483 -16.39 -26.60 -19.37
CA GLY A 483 -17.25 -25.52 -18.88
C GLY A 483 -16.87 -25.04 -17.47
N LEU A 484 -16.28 -25.91 -16.64
CA LEU A 484 -15.67 -25.54 -15.35
C LEU A 484 -14.15 -25.68 -15.39
N ILE A 485 -13.62 -26.83 -15.82
CA ILE A 485 -12.18 -27.13 -15.75
C ILE A 485 -11.68 -27.67 -17.08
N GLY A 486 -10.61 -27.09 -17.64
CA GLY A 486 -9.99 -27.59 -18.87
C GLY A 486 -9.34 -28.96 -18.67
N CYS A 487 -8.35 -29.01 -17.79
CA CYS A 487 -7.66 -30.25 -17.39
C CYS A 487 -7.66 -30.42 -15.87
N ASN A 488 -8.01 -31.61 -15.40
CA ASN A 488 -8.02 -31.97 -13.99
C ASN A 488 -7.09 -33.18 -13.74
N GLU A 489 -6.04 -32.98 -12.95
CA GLU A 489 -5.02 -33.98 -12.62
C GLU A 489 -5.02 -34.29 -11.12
N ASP A 490 -5.28 -35.55 -10.76
CA ASP A 490 -5.22 -36.04 -9.37
C ASP A 490 -5.95 -35.14 -8.34
N SER A 491 -7.01 -34.46 -8.78
CA SER A 491 -7.67 -33.38 -8.03
C SER A 491 -9.14 -33.64 -7.76
N ASN A 492 -9.65 -33.04 -6.68
CA ASN A 492 -11.04 -33.19 -6.23
C ASN A 492 -11.91 -32.00 -6.64
N ILE A 493 -13.08 -32.31 -7.21
CA ILE A 493 -14.11 -31.36 -7.61
C ILE A 493 -15.41 -31.79 -6.93
N THR A 494 -16.01 -30.89 -6.17
CA THR A 494 -17.17 -31.19 -5.34
C THR A 494 -18.17 -30.04 -5.36
N MET A 495 -19.48 -30.36 -5.41
CA MET A 495 -20.55 -29.36 -5.30
C MET A 495 -20.36 -28.16 -6.23
N SER A 496 -19.92 -28.41 -7.46
CA SER A 496 -19.53 -27.35 -8.40
C SER A 496 -20.26 -27.53 -9.73
N TYR A 497 -20.48 -26.45 -10.48
CA TYR A 497 -21.24 -26.57 -11.72
C TYR A 497 -20.81 -25.62 -12.83
N SER A 498 -21.21 -25.94 -14.07
CA SER A 498 -21.07 -25.03 -15.20
C SER A 498 -22.35 -24.92 -16.02
N SER A 499 -22.62 -23.72 -16.51
CA SER A 499 -23.83 -23.39 -17.28
C SER A 499 -23.55 -22.55 -18.53
N GLY A 500 -22.29 -22.19 -18.79
CA GLY A 500 -21.90 -21.43 -19.97
C GLY A 500 -21.71 -22.29 -21.22
N VAL A 501 -21.71 -21.65 -22.39
CA VAL A 501 -21.48 -22.28 -23.69
C VAL A 501 -20.04 -22.80 -23.77
N VAL A 502 -19.83 -24.00 -24.31
CA VAL A 502 -18.49 -24.60 -24.45
C VAL A 502 -18.22 -24.94 -25.92
N THR A 503 -17.21 -24.31 -26.51
CA THR A 503 -16.81 -24.51 -27.91
C THR A 503 -15.35 -24.97 -28.00
N GLY A 504 -15.13 -26.14 -28.60
CA GLY A 504 -13.80 -26.68 -28.84
C GLY A 504 -13.76 -27.75 -29.95
N ASN A 505 -12.56 -28.25 -30.25
CA ASN A 505 -12.32 -29.19 -31.34
C ASN A 505 -11.92 -30.59 -30.85
N GLU A 506 -11.18 -30.67 -29.75
CA GLU A 506 -10.59 -31.88 -29.18
C GLU A 506 -10.86 -31.92 -27.67
N ASP A 507 -11.31 -33.08 -27.16
CA ASP A 507 -11.59 -33.30 -25.73
C ASP A 507 -12.37 -32.16 -25.06
N VAL A 508 -13.63 -32.03 -25.50
CA VAL A 508 -14.57 -31.00 -25.04
C VAL A 508 -15.57 -31.64 -24.07
N GLY A 509 -15.62 -31.11 -22.86
CA GLY A 509 -16.51 -31.58 -21.81
C GLY A 509 -17.41 -30.48 -21.30
N GLY A 510 -18.65 -30.85 -20.94
CA GLY A 510 -19.58 -29.92 -20.32
C GLY A 510 -19.06 -29.34 -19.01
N LEU A 511 -18.49 -30.18 -18.13
CA LEU A 511 -17.88 -29.74 -16.87
C LEU A 511 -16.34 -29.77 -16.92
N VAL A 512 -15.78 -30.93 -17.26
CA VAL A 512 -14.33 -31.19 -17.30
C VAL A 512 -13.94 -31.64 -18.70
N GLY A 513 -12.98 -30.96 -19.32
CA GLY A 513 -12.47 -31.30 -20.65
C GLY A 513 -11.69 -32.61 -20.64
N TYR A 514 -10.66 -32.69 -19.79
CA TYR A 514 -9.81 -33.87 -19.65
C TYR A 514 -9.50 -34.20 -18.18
N ASN A 515 -9.50 -35.49 -17.85
CA ASN A 515 -9.13 -36.01 -16.53
C ASN A 515 -7.87 -36.86 -16.64
N TRP A 516 -6.79 -36.43 -15.99
CA TRP A 516 -5.56 -37.19 -15.85
C TRP A 516 -5.48 -37.80 -14.43
N LEU A 517 -5.61 -39.12 -14.33
CA LEU A 517 -5.51 -39.81 -13.04
C LEU A 517 -4.29 -40.73 -13.02
N SER A 518 -3.38 -40.52 -12.06
CA SER A 518 -2.21 -41.38 -11.87
C SER A 518 -2.58 -42.74 -11.26
N SER A 519 -3.72 -42.82 -10.57
CA SER A 519 -4.34 -44.06 -10.09
C SER A 519 -5.86 -43.92 -9.92
N SER A 520 -6.59 -45.01 -9.68
CA SER A 520 -8.04 -44.98 -9.47
C SER A 520 -8.49 -44.34 -8.15
N ASP A 521 -7.55 -44.12 -7.22
CA ASP A 521 -7.83 -43.72 -5.84
C ASP A 521 -7.50 -42.24 -5.59
N VAL A 522 -7.02 -41.53 -6.62
CA VAL A 522 -6.66 -40.10 -6.56
C VAL A 522 -7.56 -39.32 -7.51
N GLY A 523 -7.98 -38.13 -7.08
CA GLY A 523 -8.89 -37.26 -7.83
C GLY A 523 -10.31 -37.79 -7.97
N SER A 524 -11.30 -36.92 -7.83
CA SER A 524 -12.71 -37.30 -7.98
C SER A 524 -13.56 -36.10 -8.38
N THR A 525 -14.61 -36.35 -9.18
CA THR A 525 -15.64 -35.34 -9.48
C THR A 525 -16.97 -35.86 -8.93
N THR A 526 -17.45 -35.27 -7.84
CA THR A 526 -18.66 -35.74 -7.15
C THR A 526 -19.64 -34.59 -6.90
N PHE A 527 -20.93 -34.89 -6.92
CA PHE A 527 -22.02 -33.92 -6.68
C PHE A 527 -21.88 -32.63 -7.52
N SER A 528 -21.35 -32.76 -8.73
CA SER A 528 -20.98 -31.64 -9.60
C SER A 528 -21.60 -31.82 -10.97
N PHE A 529 -22.11 -30.74 -11.55
CA PHE A 529 -23.08 -30.78 -12.64
C PHE A 529 -22.74 -29.86 -13.80
N TRP A 530 -23.14 -30.21 -15.01
CA TRP A 530 -23.18 -29.25 -16.11
C TRP A 530 -24.55 -29.25 -16.79
N ASP A 531 -24.91 -28.10 -17.33
CA ASP A 531 -26.09 -27.97 -18.18
C ASP A 531 -25.75 -28.45 -19.61
N MET A 532 -26.39 -29.54 -20.05
CA MET A 532 -26.16 -30.12 -21.39
C MET A 532 -26.71 -29.26 -22.54
N GLU A 533 -27.76 -28.48 -22.28
CA GLU A 533 -28.46 -27.70 -23.30
C GLU A 533 -27.76 -26.36 -23.51
N SER A 534 -27.37 -25.68 -22.44
CA SER A 534 -26.65 -24.39 -22.54
C SER A 534 -25.20 -24.56 -22.95
N SER A 535 -24.50 -25.59 -22.46
CA SER A 535 -23.11 -25.87 -22.86
C SER A 535 -22.99 -26.38 -24.29
N GLY A 536 -24.05 -26.99 -24.82
CA GLY A 536 -24.03 -27.73 -26.08
C GLY A 536 -23.31 -29.09 -25.99
N GLN A 537 -22.97 -29.57 -24.78
CA GLN A 537 -22.19 -30.78 -24.56
C GLN A 537 -23.02 -31.89 -23.92
N THR A 538 -23.06 -33.06 -24.56
CA THR A 538 -23.73 -34.26 -24.03
C THR A 538 -22.82 -35.13 -23.16
N THR A 539 -21.51 -34.83 -23.11
CA THR A 539 -20.49 -35.62 -22.39
C THR A 539 -19.53 -34.71 -21.64
N SER A 540 -18.84 -35.28 -20.65
CA SER A 540 -17.81 -34.62 -19.85
C SER A 540 -16.87 -35.69 -19.30
N ALA A 541 -15.60 -35.36 -19.06
CA ALA A 541 -14.65 -36.29 -18.43
C ALA A 541 -14.99 -36.55 -16.95
N GLY A 542 -15.77 -35.66 -16.32
CA GLY A 542 -16.24 -35.80 -14.94
C GLY A 542 -17.55 -35.06 -14.68
N GLY A 543 -18.22 -35.41 -13.57
CA GLY A 543 -19.51 -34.85 -13.16
C GLY A 543 -20.71 -35.55 -13.79
N GLU A 544 -21.89 -34.97 -13.61
CA GLU A 544 -23.14 -35.44 -14.22
C GLU A 544 -23.83 -34.36 -15.06
N GLY A 545 -24.26 -34.71 -16.27
CA GLY A 545 -25.02 -33.82 -17.13
C GLY A 545 -26.47 -33.74 -16.69
N LYS A 546 -27.01 -32.52 -16.67
CA LYS A 546 -28.41 -32.21 -16.36
C LYS A 546 -28.98 -31.36 -17.49
N THR A 547 -30.29 -31.43 -17.70
CA THR A 547 -31.01 -30.49 -18.56
C THR A 547 -31.07 -29.10 -17.92
N THR A 548 -31.34 -28.04 -18.67
CA THR A 548 -31.56 -26.70 -18.11
C THR A 548 -32.68 -26.71 -17.08
N SER A 549 -33.76 -27.45 -17.34
CA SER A 549 -34.86 -27.58 -16.38
C SER A 549 -34.40 -28.20 -15.05
N GLU A 550 -33.57 -29.23 -15.08
CA GLU A 550 -33.02 -29.84 -13.86
C GLU A 550 -32.00 -28.91 -13.16
N MET A 551 -31.16 -28.21 -13.93
CA MET A 551 -30.22 -27.23 -13.38
C MET A 551 -30.92 -26.01 -12.75
N GLN A 552 -32.17 -25.76 -13.10
CA GLN A 552 -33.01 -24.72 -12.52
C GLN A 552 -33.97 -25.23 -11.43
N THR A 553 -33.82 -26.49 -11.00
CA THR A 553 -34.67 -27.14 -10.01
C THR A 553 -33.90 -27.43 -8.72
N ALA A 554 -34.31 -26.88 -7.57
CA ALA A 554 -33.60 -27.03 -6.31
C ALA A 554 -33.43 -28.50 -5.86
N SER A 555 -34.43 -29.35 -6.11
CA SER A 555 -34.37 -30.77 -5.68
C SER A 555 -33.21 -31.53 -6.32
N THR A 556 -32.78 -31.15 -7.53
CA THR A 556 -31.63 -31.76 -8.21
C THR A 556 -30.34 -31.61 -7.39
N PHE A 557 -30.17 -30.49 -6.70
CA PHE A 557 -28.99 -30.19 -5.90
C PHE A 557 -29.14 -30.66 -4.45
N LEU A 558 -30.34 -30.54 -3.86
CA LEU A 558 -30.64 -31.03 -2.52
C LEU A 558 -30.44 -32.55 -2.40
N GLU A 559 -30.85 -33.32 -3.42
CA GLU A 559 -30.61 -34.77 -3.48
C GLU A 559 -29.12 -35.12 -3.58
N ALA A 560 -28.29 -34.19 -4.04
CA ALA A 560 -26.84 -34.30 -4.10
C ALA A 560 -26.14 -33.74 -2.84
N GLY A 561 -26.90 -33.33 -1.83
CA GLY A 561 -26.38 -32.87 -0.54
C GLY A 561 -25.96 -31.40 -0.49
N TRP A 562 -26.41 -30.57 -1.44
CA TRP A 562 -26.13 -29.13 -1.39
C TRP A 562 -27.00 -28.46 -0.31
N ASP A 563 -26.43 -27.48 0.39
CA ASP A 563 -27.09 -26.71 1.47
C ASP A 563 -27.65 -25.38 0.91
N PHE A 564 -28.97 -25.26 0.86
CA PHE A 564 -29.69 -24.09 0.32
C PHE A 564 -30.30 -23.23 1.43
N MET A 565 -30.48 -21.94 1.14
CA MET A 565 -31.25 -21.03 2.00
C MET A 565 -32.58 -21.65 2.48
N ASP A 566 -32.83 -21.53 3.78
CA ASP A 566 -34.06 -21.96 4.46
C ASP A 566 -34.29 -23.49 4.49
N GLU A 567 -33.24 -24.29 4.26
CA GLU A 567 -33.23 -25.74 4.44
C GLU A 567 -32.30 -26.15 5.60
N THR A 568 -32.53 -27.31 6.24
CA THR A 568 -31.70 -27.75 7.38
C THR A 568 -31.29 -29.22 7.33
N ASN A 569 -31.59 -29.92 6.24
CA ASN A 569 -31.34 -31.34 6.08
C ASN A 569 -29.87 -31.62 5.74
N ASN A 570 -29.21 -30.75 4.96
CA ASN A 570 -27.82 -30.94 4.53
C ASN A 570 -26.82 -30.01 5.22
N GLY A 571 -27.29 -29.14 6.11
CA GLY A 571 -26.47 -28.29 6.97
C GLY A 571 -27.31 -27.20 7.61
N THR A 572 -26.68 -26.22 8.24
CA THR A 572 -27.36 -25.00 8.72
C THR A 572 -26.63 -23.75 8.23
N VAL A 573 -25.71 -23.92 7.28
CA VAL A 573 -24.87 -22.85 6.76
C VAL A 573 -25.40 -22.61 5.36
N ASP A 574 -26.28 -21.63 5.22
CA ASP A 574 -26.91 -21.37 3.93
C ASP A 574 -25.84 -20.95 2.89
N ILE A 575 -25.51 -21.86 1.97
CA ILE A 575 -24.43 -21.67 0.99
C ILE A 575 -25.00 -21.24 -0.35
N TRP A 576 -26.10 -21.86 -0.79
CA TRP A 576 -26.70 -21.63 -2.10
C TRP A 576 -28.08 -21.01 -2.00
N TRP A 577 -28.49 -20.29 -3.03
CA TRP A 577 -29.88 -19.92 -3.27
C TRP A 577 -30.20 -20.10 -4.75
N ILE A 578 -31.48 -20.31 -5.07
CA ILE A 578 -31.94 -20.47 -6.46
C ILE A 578 -33.32 -19.86 -6.64
N LEU A 579 -33.54 -19.23 -7.80
CA LEU A 579 -34.87 -18.82 -8.23
C LEU A 579 -35.50 -19.94 -9.08
N GLU A 580 -36.29 -20.79 -8.43
CA GLU A 580 -36.85 -22.03 -9.00
C GLU A 580 -37.44 -21.84 -10.41
N GLY A 581 -36.94 -22.61 -11.37
CA GLY A 581 -37.38 -22.62 -12.77
C GLY A 581 -37.05 -21.36 -13.58
N GLN A 582 -36.23 -20.45 -13.05
CA GLN A 582 -35.85 -19.20 -13.73
C GLN A 582 -34.34 -18.99 -13.82
N ASP A 583 -33.58 -19.43 -12.81
CA ASP A 583 -32.13 -19.22 -12.74
C ASP A 583 -31.40 -20.44 -12.16
N TYR A 584 -30.08 -20.44 -12.28
CA TYR A 584 -29.19 -21.44 -11.72
C TYR A 584 -28.90 -21.15 -10.22
N PRO A 585 -28.38 -22.12 -9.45
CA PRO A 585 -27.92 -21.87 -8.09
C PRO A 585 -26.83 -20.80 -8.05
N ARG A 586 -26.97 -19.85 -7.15
CA ARG A 586 -25.96 -18.80 -6.90
C ARG A 586 -25.49 -18.88 -5.46
N LEU A 587 -24.26 -18.43 -5.21
CA LEU A 587 -23.74 -18.40 -3.86
C LEU A 587 -24.49 -17.35 -3.05
N TRP A 588 -24.84 -17.68 -1.81
CA TRP A 588 -25.68 -16.82 -0.99
C TRP A 588 -25.04 -15.47 -0.70
N TRP A 589 -23.71 -15.44 -0.52
CA TRP A 589 -22.98 -14.21 -0.28
C TRP A 589 -23.11 -13.20 -1.44
N GLU A 590 -23.38 -13.65 -2.68
CA GLU A 590 -23.60 -12.76 -3.83
C GLU A 590 -24.82 -11.84 -3.67
N THR A 591 -25.78 -12.22 -2.82
CA THR A 591 -27.01 -11.44 -2.61
C THR A 591 -26.85 -10.27 -1.64
N HIS A 592 -25.68 -10.17 -1.00
CA HIS A 592 -25.37 -9.17 0.01
C HIS A 592 -24.27 -8.19 -0.42
N ASP A 593 -23.74 -8.32 -1.64
CA ASP A 593 -22.72 -7.46 -2.23
C ASP A 593 -23.27 -6.19 -2.88
#